data_AF-A0A6Q2Z0K5-F1
#
_entry.id   AF-A0A6Q2Z0K5-F1
#
_cell.length_a   1.000
_cell.length_b   1.000
_cell.length_c   1.000
_cell.angle_alpha   90.00
_cell.angle_beta   90.00
_cell.angle_gamma   90.00
#
_symmetry.space_group_name_H-M   'P 1'
#
loop_
_entity.id
_entity.type
_entity.pdbx_description
1 polymer ?
#
loop_
_entity_poly.entity_id
_entity_poly.type
_entity_poly.pdbx_seq_one_letter_code
_entity_poly.pdbx_strand_id
1 'polypeptide(L)'
;MKIILSILALGLFYATVESKESPPKVQVYSRNPGNFGEKNVLICHVSGFHPPDISIQLLKNEEYSCRVRHLKNLKTYTWEADM
;
A
#
# COMPACT_ATOMS: atom_id res chain seq x y z
N MET A 1 27.42 28.50 -25.56
CA MET A 1 26.05 28.36 -26.11
C MET A 1 25.56 26.91 -26.14
N LYS A 2 26.32 25.94 -26.69
CA LYS A 2 25.91 24.53 -26.77
C LYS A 2 25.63 23.87 -25.41
N ILE A 3 26.46 24.11 -24.40
CA ILE A 3 26.30 23.53 -23.05
C ILE A 3 25.02 24.03 -22.35
N ILE A 4 24.71 25.32 -22.50
CA ILE A 4 23.50 25.93 -21.93
C ILE A 4 22.25 25.33 -22.57
N LEU A 5 22.27 25.14 -23.91
CA LEU A 5 21.22 24.44 -24.64
C LEU A 5 21.05 22.99 -24.18
N SER A 6 22.15 22.28 -23.92
CA SER A 6 22.13 20.90 -23.42
C SER A 6 21.55 20.79 -22.01
N ILE A 7 21.90 21.71 -21.10
CA ILE A 7 21.37 21.74 -19.72
C ILE A 7 19.87 22.08 -19.73
N LEU A 8 19.44 23.03 -20.56
CA LEU A 8 18.03 23.36 -20.75
C LEU A 8 17.23 22.16 -21.29
N ALA A 9 17.79 21.44 -22.27
CA ALA A 9 17.18 20.23 -22.80
C ALA A 9 17.06 19.15 -21.72
N LEU A 10 18.12 18.89 -20.95
CA LEU A 10 18.09 17.92 -19.84
C LEU A 10 17.04 18.31 -18.80
N GLY A 11 17.00 19.59 -18.38
CA GLY A 11 16.02 20.09 -17.42
C GLY A 11 14.58 19.91 -17.89
N LEU A 12 14.29 20.16 -19.17
CA LEU A 12 12.98 19.87 -19.76
C LEU A 12 12.65 18.38 -19.72
N PHE A 13 13.62 17.51 -20.03
CA PHE A 13 13.43 16.05 -19.97
C PHE A 13 13.15 15.56 -18.55
N TYR A 14 13.88 16.05 -17.55
CA TYR A 14 13.63 15.69 -16.14
C TYR A 14 12.24 16.11 -15.65
N ALA A 15 11.72 17.25 -16.12
CA ALA A 15 10.38 17.70 -15.78
C ALA A 15 9.26 16.78 -16.33
N THR A 16 9.58 15.90 -17.28
CA THR A 16 8.62 14.91 -17.82
C THR A 16 8.68 13.55 -17.13
N VAL A 17 9.58 13.36 -16.15
CA VAL A 17 9.68 12.11 -15.40
C VAL A 17 8.58 12.05 -14.34
N GLU A 18 7.43 11.51 -14.72
CA GLU A 18 6.34 11.15 -13.81
C GLU A 18 6.47 9.66 -13.45
N SER A 19 6.65 9.32 -12.18
CA SER A 19 6.65 7.92 -11.74
C SER A 19 5.22 7.38 -11.72
N LYS A 20 4.97 6.27 -12.42
CA LYS A 20 3.64 5.66 -12.48
C LYS A 20 3.26 5.09 -11.11
N GLU A 21 2.30 5.72 -10.44
CA GLU A 21 1.76 5.24 -9.17
C GLU A 21 0.84 4.02 -9.39
N SER A 22 0.97 3.01 -8.53
CA SER A 22 0.02 1.90 -8.46
C SER A 22 -0.48 1.74 -7.01
N PRO A 23 -1.80 1.82 -6.77
CA PRO A 23 -2.35 1.67 -5.42
C PRO A 23 -2.29 0.21 -4.96
N PRO A 24 -2.17 -0.04 -3.65
CA PRO A 24 -2.11 -1.40 -3.11
C PRO A 24 -3.42 -2.16 -3.28
N LYS A 25 -3.28 -3.45 -3.62
CA LYS A 25 -4.32 -4.47 -3.44
C LYS A 25 -4.17 -5.06 -2.04
N VAL A 26 -5.24 -5.05 -1.27
CA VAL A 26 -5.24 -5.47 0.13
C VAL A 26 -6.25 -6.58 0.33
N GLN A 27 -5.81 -7.64 1.01
CA GLN A 27 -6.66 -8.74 1.47
C GLN A 27 -6.40 -8.94 2.96
N VAL A 28 -7.48 -9.07 3.73
CA VAL A 28 -7.42 -9.30 5.18
C VAL A 28 -8.12 -10.60 5.48
N TYR A 29 -7.35 -11.60 5.94
CA TYR A 29 -7.85 -12.95 6.19
C TYR A 29 -7.09 -13.58 7.35
N SER A 30 -7.62 -14.70 7.85
CA SER A 30 -6.97 -15.49 8.90
C SER A 30 -6.29 -16.72 8.31
N ARG A 31 -5.23 -17.21 8.97
CA ARG A 31 -4.55 -18.45 8.54
C ARG A 31 -5.48 -19.67 8.56
N ASN A 32 -6.26 -19.79 9.64
CA ASN A 32 -7.26 -20.83 9.84
C ASN A 32 -8.67 -20.20 9.83
N PRO A 33 -9.76 -20.99 9.78
CA PRO A 33 -11.12 -20.48 9.92
C PRO A 33 -11.29 -19.58 11.16
N GLY A 34 -12.14 -18.55 11.05
CA GLY A 34 -12.39 -17.54 12.08
C GLY A 34 -13.22 -18.03 13.28
N ASN A 35 -12.89 -19.18 13.86
CA ASN A 35 -13.61 -19.75 15.00
C ASN A 35 -13.32 -18.96 16.29
N PHE A 36 -14.38 -18.56 17.00
CA PHE A 36 -14.23 -17.85 18.28
C PHE A 36 -13.56 -18.74 19.33
N GLY A 37 -12.58 -18.17 20.04
CA GLY A 37 -11.85 -18.86 21.11
C GLY A 37 -10.64 -19.69 20.65
N GLU A 38 -10.46 -19.89 19.35
CA GLU A 38 -9.30 -20.60 18.80
C GLU A 38 -8.11 -19.66 18.54
N LYS A 39 -6.89 -20.19 18.74
CA LYS A 39 -5.67 -19.44 18.39
C LYS A 39 -5.56 -19.34 16.87
N ASN A 40 -5.33 -18.12 16.38
CA ASN A 40 -5.21 -17.86 14.95
C ASN A 40 -4.17 -16.75 14.67
N VAL A 41 -3.87 -16.54 13.40
CA VAL A 41 -2.99 -15.48 12.90
C VAL A 41 -3.76 -14.64 11.90
N LEU A 42 -3.92 -13.35 12.20
CA LEU A 42 -4.49 -12.37 11.28
C LEU A 42 -3.43 -11.95 10.26
N ILE A 43 -3.79 -11.98 8.98
CA ILE A 43 -2.89 -11.70 7.85
C ILE A 43 -3.45 -10.50 7.09
N CYS A 44 -2.61 -9.49 6.87
CA CYS A 44 -2.88 -8.41 5.93
C CYS A 44 -1.91 -8.52 4.75
N HIS A 45 -2.40 -9.06 3.64
CA HIS A 45 -1.61 -9.23 2.43
C HIS A 45 -1.77 -8.00 1.53
N VAL A 46 -0.67 -7.25 1.37
CA VAL A 46 -0.62 -6.00 0.60
C VAL A 46 0.32 -6.18 -0.61
N SER A 47 -0.19 -5.98 -1.82
CA SER A 47 0.54 -6.28 -3.06
C SER A 47 0.27 -5.29 -4.19
N GLY A 48 1.13 -5.28 -5.21
CA GLY A 48 0.91 -4.54 -6.46
C GLY A 48 1.04 -3.02 -6.36
N PHE A 49 1.72 -2.50 -5.33
CA PHE A 49 1.87 -1.06 -5.12
C PHE A 49 3.24 -0.52 -5.55
N HIS A 50 3.24 0.73 -5.99
CA HIS A 50 4.42 1.51 -6.34
C HIS A 50 4.12 3.00 -6.12
N PRO A 51 5.03 3.80 -5.53
CA PRO A 51 6.37 3.45 -5.01
C PRO A 51 6.32 2.56 -3.74
N PRO A 52 7.46 2.00 -3.27
CA PRO A 52 7.47 1.02 -2.17
C PRO A 52 7.26 1.61 -0.76
N ASP A 53 7.25 2.94 -0.62
CA ASP A 53 6.97 3.58 0.67
C ASP A 53 5.50 3.37 1.08
N ILE A 54 5.29 2.66 2.18
CA ILE A 54 3.97 2.26 2.66
C ILE A 54 3.99 2.04 4.18
N SER A 55 2.86 2.31 4.83
CA SER A 55 2.64 1.98 6.24
C SER A 55 1.45 1.04 6.37
N ILE A 56 1.66 -0.06 7.10
CA ILE A 56 0.68 -1.14 7.30
C ILE A 56 0.56 -1.35 8.80
N GLN A 57 -0.67 -1.28 9.32
CA GLN A 57 -0.95 -1.45 10.75
C GLN A 57 -2.11 -2.44 10.92
N LEU A 58 -1.90 -3.48 11.73
CA LEU A 58 -2.97 -4.32 12.22
C LEU A 58 -3.56 -3.69 13.47
N LEU A 59 -4.88 -3.59 13.52
CA LEU A 59 -5.63 -3.00 14.62
C LEU A 59 -6.53 -4.06 15.26
N LYS A 60 -6.62 -4.02 16.60
CA LYS A 60 -7.48 -4.89 17.40
C LYS A 60 -8.34 -4.01 18.30
N ASN A 61 -9.55 -3.70 17.84
CA ASN A 61 -10.57 -2.98 18.62
C ASN A 61 -11.82 -3.87 18.74
N GLU A 62 -13.01 -3.34 18.49
CA GLU A 62 -14.26 -4.09 18.35
C GLU A 62 -14.17 -5.12 17.22
N GLU A 63 -13.49 -4.75 16.12
CA GLU A 63 -13.20 -5.60 14.99
C GLU A 63 -11.69 -5.60 14.67
N TYR A 64 -11.22 -6.70 14.10
CA TYR A 64 -9.87 -6.82 13.55
C TYR A 64 -9.81 -6.13 12.20
N SER A 65 -8.81 -5.27 11.98
CA SER A 65 -8.67 -4.57 10.70
C SER A 65 -7.21 -4.31 10.32
N CYS A 66 -6.99 -4.07 9.04
CA CYS A 66 -5.71 -3.62 8.49
C CYS A 66 -5.84 -2.20 7.95
N ARG A 67 -5.09 -1.27 8.53
CA ARG A 67 -4.96 0.10 8.04
C ARG A 67 -3.72 0.20 7.16
N VAL A 68 -3.93 0.59 5.90
CA VAL A 68 -2.88 0.76 4.90
C VAL A 68 -2.83 2.22 4.47
N ARG A 69 -1.64 2.83 4.59
CA ARG A 69 -1.33 4.16 4.09
C ARG A 69 -0.28 4.05 2.99
N HIS A 70 -0.65 4.46 1.79
CA HIS A 70 0.24 4.53 0.63
C HIS A 70 0.19 5.94 0.06
N LEU A 71 1.33 6.65 0.07
CA LEU A 71 1.40 8.07 -0.26
C LEU A 71 0.39 8.91 0.54
N LYS A 72 -0.56 9.55 -0.13
CA LYS A 72 -1.64 10.36 0.47
C LYS A 72 -2.90 9.52 0.78
N ASN A 73 -2.99 8.30 0.26
CA ASN A 73 -4.15 7.45 0.41
C ASN A 73 -4.07 6.68 1.73
N LEU A 74 -5.12 6.79 2.53
CA LEU A 74 -5.30 6.02 3.75
C LEU A 74 -6.59 5.21 3.63
N LYS A 75 -6.51 3.90 3.82
CA LYS A 75 -7.67 3.01 3.80
C LYS A 75 -7.59 2.00 4.94
N THR A 76 -8.74 1.62 5.47
CA THR A 76 -8.88 0.58 6.49
C THR A 76 -9.72 -0.54 5.91
N TYR A 77 -9.24 -1.77 6.08
CA TYR A 77 -9.87 -2.99 5.60
C TYR A 77 -10.22 -3.85 6.81
N THR A 78 -11.51 -4.12 7.00
CA THR A 78 -11.99 -4.98 8.09
C THR A 78 -11.78 -6.45 7.73
N TRP A 79 -11.43 -7.26 8.72
CA TRP A 79 -11.39 -8.72 8.58
C TRP A 79 -12.81 -9.28 8.59
N GLU A 80 -13.11 -10.12 7.61
CA GLU A 80 -14.35 -10.92 7.57
C GLU A 80 -13.97 -12.39 7.80
N ALA A 81 -14.69 -13.08 8.69
CA ALA A 81 -14.33 -14.43 9.14
C ALA A 81 -14.57 -15.53 8.09
N ASP A 82 -15.32 -15.18 7.05
CA ASP A 82 -15.77 -16.01 5.93
C ASP A 82 -14.99 -15.78 4.63
N MET A 83 -14.03 -14.84 4.62
CA MET A 83 -13.03 -14.66 3.56
C MET A 83 -11.75 -15.46 3.81
#